data_AF-A0A7C0WU06-F1
#
_entry.id   AF-A0A7C0WU06-F1
#
_cell.length_a   1.000
_cell.length_b   1.000
_cell.length_c   1.000
_cell.angle_alpha   90.00
_cell.angle_beta   90.00
_cell.angle_gamma   90.00
#
_symmetry.space_group_name_H-M   'P 1'
#
loop_
_entity.id
_entity.type
_entity.pdbx_description
1 polymer ?
#
loop_
_entity_poly.entity_id
_entity_poly.type
_entity_poly.pdbx_seq_one_letter_code
_entity_poly.pdbx_strand_id
1 'polypeptide(L)'
;MRVLIWALPILGFIGTVMGLGQAVSGFAKFLAGAAELTQIKEAIAKVTIGLGVAFDTTLLALILTTFLMFPLSWVQRREEGLFVELDNYMDDHLISCLPSPEQQPIVIENLEDSIEAAFRRYIPDPDRYDEVFTRSIERAAATVEEKFSALAKGYETALSDISSQLSAGLSSVGDQVQGALSGFTQELEKHEAQIVASQKQAAAEQHQRMKELVEELKASSQAVAQRSEAMVQQLQAATESAVQRAMQSADKTAQQIIQAAEKSASRAGKAAEEAAAKAAEVVQKATAGTIKAADQVSSRLAEVSKLAASIEKLLHAEEAMEKAIASLATAEEFQKTLQELRKHLATTDEFCARLSKPRVITLREEVVE
;
A
#
# COMPACT_ATOMS: atom_id res chain seq x y z
N MET A 1 35.81 -50.72 -21.53
CA MET A 1 34.79 -49.66 -21.76
C MET A 1 33.40 -49.96 -21.19
N ARG A 2 32.88 -51.20 -21.24
CA ARG A 2 31.54 -51.54 -20.69
C ARG A 2 31.30 -51.10 -19.24
N VAL A 3 32.30 -51.27 -18.37
CA VAL A 3 32.21 -50.88 -16.95
C VAL A 3 32.09 -49.37 -16.76
N LEU A 4 32.79 -48.57 -17.56
CA LEU A 4 32.72 -47.09 -17.53
C LEU A 4 31.34 -46.57 -17.95
N ILE A 5 30.74 -47.15 -18.99
CA ILE A 5 29.40 -46.75 -19.48
C ILE A 5 28.31 -47.17 -18.49
N TRP A 6 28.46 -48.32 -17.83
CA TRP A 6 27.55 -48.76 -16.77
C TRP A 6 27.65 -47.93 -15.48
N ALA A 7 28.78 -47.28 -15.24
CA ALA A 7 28.98 -46.41 -14.07
C ALA A 7 28.33 -45.03 -14.21
N LEU A 8 28.04 -44.56 -15.43
CA LEU A 8 27.47 -43.23 -15.68
C LEU A 8 26.10 -42.99 -15.00
N PRO A 9 25.12 -43.91 -15.06
CA PRO A 9 23.86 -43.74 -14.34
C PRO A 9 24.02 -43.71 -12.82
N ILE A 10 24.94 -44.53 -12.29
CA ILE A 10 25.24 -44.58 -10.85
C ILE A 10 25.88 -43.26 -10.42
N LEU A 11 26.77 -42.70 -11.23
CA LEU A 11 27.39 -41.40 -10.98
C LEU A 11 26.37 -40.25 -11.03
N GLY A 12 25.42 -40.29 -11.97
CA GLY A 12 24.29 -39.36 -12.00
C GLY A 12 23.42 -39.45 -10.74
N PHE A 13 23.13 -40.67 -10.28
CA PHE A 13 22.42 -40.89 -9.01
C PHE A 13 23.20 -40.38 -7.79
N ILE A 14 24.52 -40.55 -7.75
CA ILE A 14 25.35 -39.96 -6.70
C ILE A 14 25.25 -38.42 -6.73
N GLY A 15 25.25 -37.82 -7.92
CA GLY A 15 25.06 -36.39 -8.12
C GLY A 15 23.73 -35.89 -7.55
N THR A 16 22.63 -36.61 -7.75
CA THR A 16 21.34 -36.25 -7.15
C THR A 16 21.35 -36.37 -5.64
N VAL A 17 21.88 -37.47 -5.09
CA VAL A 17 21.95 -37.66 -3.63
C VAL A 17 22.77 -36.54 -2.97
N MET A 18 23.90 -36.15 -3.57
CA MET A 18 24.69 -35.01 -3.08
C MET A 18 23.94 -33.69 -3.19
N GLY A 19 23.31 -33.40 -4.33
CA GLY A 19 22.57 -32.15 -4.54
C GLY A 19 21.37 -32.00 -3.61
N LEU A 20 20.60 -33.08 -3.42
CA LEU A 20 19.51 -33.15 -2.45
C LEU A 20 20.01 -32.97 -1.02
N GLY A 21 21.11 -33.64 -0.65
CA GLY A 21 21.71 -33.50 0.68
C GLY A 21 22.15 -32.07 0.99
N GLN A 22 22.76 -31.38 0.03
CA GLN A 22 23.17 -29.98 0.17
C GLN A 22 21.96 -29.03 0.26
N ALA A 23 20.95 -29.24 -0.58
CA ALA A 23 19.73 -28.43 -0.57
C ALA A 23 18.99 -28.56 0.78
N VAL A 24 18.81 -29.79 1.28
CA VAL A 24 18.13 -30.06 2.56
C VAL A 24 18.95 -29.56 3.75
N SER A 25 20.27 -29.74 3.76
CA SER A 25 21.14 -29.23 4.82
C SER A 25 21.13 -27.69 4.87
N GLY A 26 21.15 -27.04 3.71
CA GLY A 26 21.04 -25.58 3.60
C GLY A 26 19.71 -25.06 4.14
N PHE A 27 18.61 -25.75 3.84
CA PHE A 27 17.29 -25.41 4.36
C PHE A 27 17.19 -25.56 5.87
N ALA A 28 17.68 -26.68 6.42
CA ALA A 28 17.63 -26.97 7.85
C ALA A 28 18.42 -25.93 8.67
N LYS A 29 19.62 -25.53 8.20
CA LYS A 29 20.41 -24.45 8.82
C LYS A 29 19.70 -23.10 8.76
N PHE A 30 18.99 -22.84 7.67
CA PHE A 30 18.26 -21.59 7.48
C PHE A 30 17.04 -21.49 8.41
N LEU A 31 16.28 -22.57 8.55
CA LEU A 31 15.16 -22.66 9.49
C LEU A 31 15.58 -22.49 10.96
N ALA A 32 16.80 -22.91 11.32
CA ALA A 32 17.32 -22.73 12.67
C ALA A 32 17.65 -21.27 13.03
N GLY A 33 17.75 -20.36 12.05
CA GLY A 33 18.12 -18.95 12.25
C GLY A 33 17.14 -17.91 11.70
N ALA A 34 16.11 -18.31 10.95
CA ALA A 34 15.19 -17.40 10.28
C ALA A 34 14.04 -16.95 11.20
N ALA A 35 13.90 -15.64 11.42
CA ALA A 35 12.79 -15.02 12.17
C ALA A 35 11.71 -14.39 11.27
N GLU A 36 11.96 -14.25 9.95
CA GLU A 36 11.07 -13.56 9.01
C GLU A 36 10.58 -14.45 7.86
N LEU A 37 9.33 -14.25 7.45
CA LEU A 37 8.67 -14.98 6.35
C LEU A 37 9.36 -14.76 4.98
N THR A 38 9.91 -13.56 4.75
CA THR A 38 10.62 -13.21 3.50
C THR A 38 11.86 -14.07 3.31
N GLN A 39 12.59 -14.34 4.40
CA GLN A 39 13.79 -15.15 4.41
C GLN A 39 13.45 -16.62 4.10
N ILE A 40 12.33 -17.13 4.64
CA ILE A 40 11.86 -18.49 4.36
C ILE A 40 11.54 -18.68 2.86
N LYS A 41 10.93 -17.69 2.23
CA LYS A 41 10.64 -17.72 0.77
C LYS A 41 11.92 -17.82 -0.05
N GLU A 42 12.97 -17.09 0.33
CA GLU A 42 14.27 -17.13 -0.33
C GLU A 42 14.98 -18.48 -0.13
N ALA A 43 14.89 -19.06 1.07
CA ALA A 43 15.42 -20.38 1.35
C ALA A 43 14.74 -21.48 0.53
N ILE A 44 13.41 -21.44 0.39
CA ILE A 44 12.68 -22.38 -0.47
C ILE A 44 13.12 -22.23 -1.92
N ALA A 45 13.24 -21.00 -2.44
CA ALA A 45 13.71 -20.75 -3.79
C ALA A 45 15.12 -21.34 -4.02
N LYS A 46 16.02 -21.17 -3.05
CA LYS A 46 17.39 -21.73 -3.12
C LYS A 46 17.41 -23.26 -3.10
N VAL A 47 16.53 -23.88 -2.30
CA VAL A 47 16.37 -25.34 -2.26
C VAL A 47 15.82 -25.86 -3.58
N THR A 48 14.80 -25.21 -4.15
CA THR A 48 14.21 -25.61 -5.44
C THR A 48 15.24 -25.53 -6.57
N ILE A 49 16.12 -24.53 -6.56
CA ILE A 49 17.23 -24.44 -7.53
C ILE A 49 18.22 -25.60 -7.33
N GLY A 50 18.64 -25.88 -6.09
CA GLY A 50 19.53 -27.01 -5.80
C GLY A 50 18.94 -28.36 -6.20
N LEU A 51 17.63 -28.53 -6.03
CA LEU A 51 16.87 -29.70 -6.46
C LEU A 51 16.85 -29.81 -7.99
N GLY A 52 16.66 -28.69 -8.70
CA GLY A 52 16.72 -28.62 -10.17
C GLY A 52 18.06 -29.07 -10.72
N VAL A 53 19.16 -28.53 -10.18
CA VAL A 53 20.52 -28.92 -10.59
C VAL A 53 20.78 -30.40 -10.33
N ALA A 54 20.33 -30.93 -9.19
CA ALA A 54 20.42 -32.35 -8.89
C ALA A 54 19.72 -33.19 -9.98
N PHE A 55 18.46 -32.89 -10.31
CA PHE A 55 17.74 -33.62 -11.35
C PHE A 55 18.41 -33.51 -12.73
N ASP A 56 18.91 -32.33 -13.10
CA ASP A 56 19.60 -32.13 -14.37
C ASP A 56 20.84 -33.00 -14.50
N THR A 57 21.60 -33.21 -13.43
CA THR A 57 22.79 -34.11 -13.46
C THR A 57 22.43 -35.56 -13.74
N THR A 58 21.30 -36.06 -13.23
CA THR A 58 20.83 -37.42 -13.54
C THR A 58 20.25 -37.51 -14.93
N LEU A 59 19.48 -36.52 -15.36
CA LEU A 59 18.96 -36.45 -16.72
C LEU A 59 20.11 -36.49 -17.74
N LEU A 60 21.14 -35.66 -17.53
CA LEU A 60 22.31 -35.61 -18.38
C LEU A 60 23.05 -36.95 -18.40
N ALA A 61 23.25 -37.58 -17.24
CA ALA A 61 23.89 -38.90 -17.15
C ALA A 61 23.13 -39.99 -17.90
N LEU A 62 21.79 -40.00 -17.82
CA LEU A 62 20.94 -40.96 -18.53
C LEU A 62 20.93 -40.74 -20.04
N ILE A 63 20.86 -39.48 -20.48
CA ILE A 63 20.97 -39.12 -21.90
C ILE A 63 22.32 -39.59 -22.44
N LEU A 64 23.42 -39.25 -21.76
CA LEU A 64 24.77 -39.62 -22.20
C LEU A 64 24.95 -41.14 -22.23
N THR A 65 24.42 -41.86 -21.24
CA THR A 65 24.44 -43.33 -21.21
C THR A 65 23.69 -43.91 -22.39
N THR A 66 22.50 -43.39 -22.70
CA THR A 66 21.69 -43.84 -23.83
C THR A 66 22.42 -43.63 -25.16
N PHE A 67 23.01 -42.44 -25.35
CA PHE A 67 23.77 -42.11 -26.55
C PHE A 67 25.07 -42.91 -26.70
N LEU A 68 25.71 -43.33 -25.60
CA LEU A 68 26.92 -44.15 -25.63
C LEU A 68 26.63 -45.65 -25.81
N MET A 69 25.53 -46.14 -25.25
CA MET A 69 25.18 -47.56 -25.30
C MET A 69 24.74 -47.98 -26.71
N PHE A 70 24.06 -47.11 -27.45
CA PHE A 70 23.62 -47.37 -28.83
C PHE A 70 24.76 -47.71 -29.82
N PRO A 71 25.79 -46.86 -30.02
CA PRO A 71 26.91 -47.17 -30.91
C PRO A 71 27.77 -48.33 -30.38
N LEU A 72 27.90 -48.47 -29.05
CA LEU A 72 28.64 -49.59 -28.47
C LEU A 72 28.01 -50.93 -28.82
N SER A 73 26.67 -51.03 -28.77
CA SER A 73 25.95 -52.24 -29.19
C SER A 73 26.14 -52.54 -30.68
N TRP A 74 26.29 -51.51 -31.53
CA TRP A 74 26.60 -51.71 -32.94
C TRP A 74 28.01 -52.26 -33.15
N VAL A 75 29.02 -51.72 -32.45
CA VAL A 75 30.40 -52.22 -32.51
C VAL A 75 30.50 -53.64 -32.00
N GLN A 76 29.83 -53.97 -30.88
CA GLN A 76 29.80 -55.32 -30.32
C GLN A 76 29.26 -56.35 -31.33
N ARG A 77 28.17 -56.02 -32.03
CA ARG A 77 27.63 -56.91 -33.08
C ARG A 77 28.61 -57.13 -34.24
N ARG A 78 29.40 -56.11 -34.60
CA ARG A 78 30.43 -56.25 -35.64
C ARG A 78 31.62 -57.09 -35.16
N GLU A 79 32.00 -56.93 -33.90
CA GLU A 79 33.06 -57.73 -33.27
C GLU A 79 32.65 -59.21 -33.20
N GLU A 80 31.43 -59.51 -32.74
CA GLU A 80 30.88 -60.88 -32.75
C GLU A 80 30.86 -61.48 -34.16
N GLY A 81 30.48 -60.69 -35.18
CA GLY A 81 30.53 -61.12 -36.57
C GLY A 81 31.95 -61.43 -37.06
N LEU A 82 32.92 -60.57 -36.73
CA LEU A 82 34.34 -60.77 -37.07
C LEU A 82 34.92 -62.01 -36.39
N PHE A 83 34.57 -62.27 -35.13
CA PHE A 83 35.01 -63.47 -34.44
C PHE A 83 34.51 -64.74 -35.13
N VAL A 84 33.24 -64.76 -35.56
CA VAL A 84 32.69 -65.90 -36.30
C VAL A 84 33.37 -66.09 -37.66
N GLU A 85 33.64 -65.00 -38.38
CA GLU A 85 34.34 -65.05 -39.66
C GLU A 85 35.79 -65.56 -39.50
N LEU A 86 36.47 -65.12 -38.43
CA LEU A 86 37.82 -65.58 -38.11
C LEU A 86 37.83 -67.07 -37.72
N ASP A 87 36.86 -67.54 -36.94
CA ASP A 87 36.76 -68.95 -36.53
C ASP A 87 36.58 -69.85 -37.76
N ASN A 88 35.65 -69.49 -38.65
CA ASN A 88 35.44 -70.20 -39.92
C ASN A 88 36.70 -70.20 -40.79
N TYR A 89 37.42 -69.08 -40.85
CA TYR A 89 38.67 -68.99 -41.61
C TYR A 89 39.76 -69.90 -41.03
N MET A 90 39.88 -70.00 -39.69
CA MET A 90 40.82 -70.94 -39.07
C MET A 90 40.44 -72.40 -39.33
N ASP A 91 39.16 -72.75 -39.25
CA ASP A 91 38.71 -74.11 -39.55
C ASP A 91 39.01 -74.51 -41.00
N ASP A 92 38.67 -73.63 -41.95
CA ASP A 92 38.81 -73.90 -43.38
C ASP A 92 40.25 -73.88 -43.88
N HIS A 93 41.15 -73.09 -43.27
CA HIS A 93 42.52 -72.88 -43.78
C HIS A 93 43.63 -73.45 -42.88
N LEU A 94 43.45 -73.47 -41.56
CA LEU A 94 44.45 -73.97 -40.61
C LEU A 94 44.16 -75.41 -40.20
N ILE A 95 42.92 -75.71 -39.80
CA ILE A 95 42.57 -77.04 -39.28
C ILE A 95 42.46 -78.07 -40.42
N SER A 96 41.89 -77.69 -41.56
CA SER A 96 41.81 -78.55 -42.75
C SER A 96 43.17 -78.99 -43.32
N CYS A 97 44.23 -78.20 -43.07
CA CYS A 97 45.60 -78.50 -43.52
C CYS A 97 46.37 -79.40 -42.54
N LEU A 98 45.86 -79.62 -41.32
CA LEU A 98 46.46 -80.55 -40.39
C LEU A 98 46.09 -81.98 -40.80
N PRO A 99 47.06 -82.90 -40.91
CA PRO A 99 46.77 -84.28 -41.25
C PRO A 99 45.82 -84.86 -40.21
N SER A 100 44.64 -85.31 -40.65
CA SER A 100 43.73 -86.09 -39.82
C SER A 100 44.51 -87.30 -39.29
N PRO A 101 44.42 -87.64 -37.99
CA PRO A 101 45.10 -88.82 -37.48
C PRO A 101 44.52 -90.05 -38.19
N GLU A 102 45.20 -90.54 -39.22
CA GLU A 102 44.89 -91.82 -39.85
C GLU A 102 45.09 -92.90 -38.80
N GLN A 103 44.00 -93.37 -38.21
CA GLN A 103 44.00 -94.64 -37.48
C GLN A 103 44.03 -95.77 -38.51
N GLN A 104 45.22 -96.08 -39.04
CA GLN A 104 45.43 -97.36 -39.70
C GLN A 104 45.72 -98.42 -38.64
N PRO A 105 44.92 -99.50 -38.51
CA PRO A 105 45.28 -100.62 -37.69
C PRO A 105 46.42 -101.35 -38.40
N ILE A 106 47.63 -101.21 -37.87
CA ILE A 106 48.81 -101.91 -38.35
C ILE A 106 48.59 -103.41 -38.10
N VAL A 107 48.20 -104.15 -39.13
CA VAL A 107 48.24 -105.62 -39.16
C VAL A 107 49.47 -106.02 -39.97
N ILE A 108 50.58 -106.31 -39.29
CA ILE A 108 51.80 -106.82 -39.90
C ILE A 108 51.74 -108.34 -39.81
N GLU A 109 51.59 -109.04 -40.95
CA GLU A 109 51.61 -110.50 -40.96
C GLU A 109 52.96 -111.10 -41.37
N ASN A 110 53.87 -110.39 -42.07
CA ASN A 110 55.31 -110.73 -42.17
C ASN A 110 56.13 -109.59 -42.81
N LEU A 111 56.94 -108.90 -42.01
CA LEU A 111 57.69 -107.70 -42.40
C LEU A 111 59.07 -108.00 -43.02
N GLU A 112 59.69 -109.14 -42.68
CA GLU A 112 61.07 -109.45 -43.07
C GLU A 112 61.24 -109.72 -44.57
N ASP A 113 60.35 -110.53 -45.17
CA ASP A 113 60.51 -110.96 -46.57
C ASP A 113 60.31 -109.82 -47.59
N SER A 114 59.42 -108.88 -47.26
CA SER A 114 59.16 -107.70 -48.11
C SER A 114 60.33 -106.71 -48.07
N ILE A 115 61.07 -106.68 -46.96
CA ILE A 115 62.23 -105.81 -46.78
C ILE A 115 63.43 -106.38 -47.54
N GLU A 116 63.74 -107.68 -47.38
CA GLU A 116 64.88 -108.34 -48.03
C GLU A 116 64.77 -108.31 -49.58
N ALA A 117 63.56 -108.53 -50.11
CA ALA A 117 63.31 -108.48 -51.56
C ALA A 117 63.43 -107.07 -52.15
N ALA A 118 63.07 -106.03 -51.39
CA ALA A 118 63.24 -104.64 -51.78
C ALA A 118 64.73 -104.22 -51.77
N PHE A 119 65.50 -104.69 -50.79
CA PHE A 119 66.93 -104.38 -50.67
C PHE A 119 67.79 -104.95 -51.81
N ARG A 120 67.52 -106.17 -52.27
CA ARG A 120 68.29 -106.78 -53.38
C ARG A 120 67.97 -106.20 -54.76
N ARG A 121 66.82 -105.56 -54.94
CA ARG A 121 66.36 -105.07 -56.25
C ARG A 121 66.88 -103.67 -56.61
N TYR A 122 67.35 -102.90 -55.63
CA TYR A 122 67.57 -101.45 -55.81
C TYR A 122 68.99 -100.94 -55.50
N ILE A 123 69.95 -101.81 -55.19
CA ILE A 123 71.34 -101.40 -54.87
C ILE A 123 72.34 -101.92 -55.92
N PRO A 124 72.71 -101.11 -56.93
CA PRO A 124 73.91 -101.28 -57.73
C PRO A 124 75.13 -100.60 -57.07
N ASP A 125 76.17 -101.39 -56.82
CA ASP A 125 77.53 -101.05 -56.36
C ASP A 125 77.68 -100.34 -54.97
N PRO A 126 78.16 -101.07 -53.93
CA PRO A 126 78.39 -100.54 -52.58
C PRO A 126 79.47 -99.43 -52.49
N ASP A 127 80.47 -99.45 -53.37
CA ASP A 127 81.68 -98.61 -53.20
C ASP A 127 81.51 -97.15 -53.60
N ARG A 128 80.36 -96.78 -54.21
CA ARG A 128 80.09 -95.43 -54.72
C ARG A 128 79.17 -94.61 -53.81
N TYR A 129 78.65 -95.21 -52.74
CA TYR A 129 77.76 -94.55 -51.79
C TYR A 129 78.50 -93.51 -50.95
N ASP A 130 79.70 -93.81 -50.43
CA ASP A 130 80.42 -92.89 -49.54
C ASP A 130 80.77 -91.55 -50.21
N GLU A 131 81.15 -91.54 -51.48
CA GLU A 131 81.47 -90.29 -52.19
C GLU A 131 80.23 -89.44 -52.48
N VAL A 132 79.13 -90.05 -52.91
CA VAL A 132 77.90 -89.32 -53.27
C VAL A 132 77.16 -88.84 -52.01
N PHE A 133 77.17 -89.65 -50.95
CA PHE A 133 76.54 -89.31 -49.67
C PHE A 133 77.33 -88.21 -48.95
N THR A 134 78.66 -88.30 -48.88
CA THR A 134 79.50 -87.24 -48.31
C THR A 134 79.36 -85.92 -49.08
N ARG A 135 79.40 -85.94 -50.41
CA ARG A 135 79.29 -84.72 -51.23
C ARG A 135 77.90 -84.08 -51.16
N SER A 136 76.84 -84.87 -51.01
CA SER A 136 75.48 -84.35 -50.84
C SER A 136 75.25 -83.80 -49.43
N ILE A 137 75.81 -84.44 -48.39
CA ILE A 137 75.79 -83.92 -47.02
C ILE A 137 76.59 -82.61 -46.92
N GLU A 138 77.77 -82.51 -47.52
CA GLU A 138 78.55 -81.26 -47.52
C GLU A 138 77.81 -80.12 -48.24
N ARG A 139 77.19 -80.39 -49.39
CA ARG A 139 76.36 -79.38 -50.08
C ARG A 139 75.11 -79.00 -49.29
N ALA A 140 74.45 -79.97 -48.66
CA ALA A 140 73.30 -79.70 -47.82
C ALA A 140 73.68 -78.89 -46.58
N ALA A 141 74.80 -79.24 -45.92
CA ALA A 141 75.35 -78.50 -44.80
C ALA A 141 75.68 -77.05 -45.19
N ALA A 142 76.37 -76.84 -46.32
CA ALA A 142 76.68 -75.50 -46.81
C ALA A 142 75.42 -74.67 -47.15
N THR A 143 74.40 -75.29 -47.76
CA THR A 143 73.15 -74.61 -48.11
C THR A 143 72.33 -74.27 -46.86
N VAL A 144 72.33 -75.16 -45.86
CA VAL A 144 71.66 -74.92 -44.57
C VAL A 144 72.37 -73.81 -43.80
N GLU A 145 73.69 -73.81 -43.76
CA GLU A 145 74.49 -72.75 -43.11
C GLU A 145 74.29 -71.38 -43.78
N GLU A 146 74.27 -71.34 -45.12
CA GLU A 146 73.98 -70.11 -45.87
C GLU A 146 72.57 -69.57 -45.55
N LYS A 147 71.55 -70.45 -45.54
CA LYS A 147 70.17 -70.06 -45.21
C LYS A 147 70.00 -69.65 -43.75
N PHE A 148 70.64 -70.33 -42.81
CA PHE A 148 70.62 -69.94 -41.39
C PHE A 148 71.36 -68.61 -41.16
N SER A 149 72.48 -68.37 -41.83
CA SER A 149 73.19 -67.08 -41.75
C SER A 149 72.35 -65.94 -42.34
N ALA A 150 71.69 -66.17 -43.48
CA ALA A 150 70.78 -65.20 -44.09
C ALA A 150 69.55 -64.94 -43.20
N LEU A 151 68.98 -65.97 -42.58
CA LEU A 151 67.87 -65.85 -41.64
C LEU A 151 68.29 -65.09 -40.37
N ALA A 152 69.46 -65.40 -39.81
CA ALA A 152 69.99 -64.72 -38.62
C ALA A 152 70.22 -63.23 -38.89
N LYS A 153 70.82 -62.88 -40.04
CA LYS A 153 70.97 -61.48 -40.47
C LYS A 153 69.64 -60.78 -40.71
N GLY A 154 68.68 -61.48 -41.31
CA GLY A 154 67.33 -60.96 -41.51
C GLY A 154 66.62 -60.67 -40.20
N TYR A 155 66.75 -61.57 -39.21
CA TYR A 155 66.17 -61.43 -37.88
C TYR A 155 66.81 -60.26 -37.11
N GLU A 156 68.13 -60.13 -37.15
CA GLU A 156 68.86 -59.04 -36.50
C GLU A 156 68.50 -57.66 -37.11
N THR A 157 68.39 -57.59 -38.44
CA THR A 157 67.99 -56.37 -39.15
C THR A 157 66.54 -56.00 -38.83
N ALA A 158 65.62 -56.97 -38.84
CA ALA A 158 64.21 -56.74 -38.52
C ALA A 158 64.02 -56.28 -37.05
N LEU A 159 64.77 -56.84 -36.10
CA LEU A 159 64.75 -56.39 -34.71
C LEU A 159 65.28 -54.97 -34.54
N SER A 160 66.36 -54.63 -35.24
CA SER A 160 66.91 -53.27 -35.26
C SER A 160 65.89 -52.28 -35.84
N ASP A 161 65.24 -52.61 -36.95
CA ASP A 161 64.25 -51.75 -37.60
C ASP A 161 63.03 -51.55 -36.70
N ILE A 162 62.49 -52.60 -36.09
CA ILE A 162 61.37 -52.51 -35.14
C ILE A 162 61.76 -51.67 -33.92
N SER A 163 62.96 -51.86 -33.38
CA SER A 163 63.46 -51.07 -32.25
C SER A 163 63.57 -49.58 -32.60
N SER A 164 64.11 -49.28 -33.79
CA SER A 164 64.25 -47.90 -34.27
C SER A 164 62.89 -47.23 -34.51
N GLN A 165 61.94 -47.93 -35.11
CA GLN A 165 60.59 -47.43 -35.35
C GLN A 165 59.81 -47.24 -34.05
N LEU A 166 59.96 -48.16 -33.10
CA LEU A 166 59.33 -48.05 -31.78
C LEU A 166 59.91 -46.86 -30.99
N SER A 167 61.23 -46.67 -31.01
CA SER A 167 61.87 -45.53 -30.38
C SER A 167 61.46 -44.20 -31.02
N ALA A 168 61.40 -44.14 -32.35
CA ALA A 168 60.92 -42.97 -33.08
C ALA A 168 59.44 -42.66 -32.78
N GLY A 169 58.59 -43.69 -32.74
CA GLY A 169 57.18 -43.55 -32.37
C GLY A 169 57.00 -43.06 -30.93
N LEU A 170 57.78 -43.61 -29.98
CA LEU A 170 57.71 -43.19 -28.58
C LEU A 170 58.20 -41.75 -28.38
N SER A 171 59.24 -41.34 -29.11
CA SER A 171 59.69 -39.93 -29.12
C SER A 171 58.63 -39.01 -29.71
N SER A 172 58.02 -39.38 -30.83
CA SER A 172 56.96 -38.58 -31.46
C SER A 172 55.73 -38.43 -30.56
N VAL A 173 55.36 -39.47 -29.82
CA VAL A 173 54.27 -39.39 -28.82
C VAL A 173 54.70 -38.50 -27.66
N GLY A 174 55.94 -38.59 -27.20
CA GLY A 174 56.51 -37.69 -26.19
C GLY A 174 56.42 -36.23 -26.62
N ASP A 175 56.83 -35.92 -27.84
CA ASP A 175 56.79 -34.57 -28.42
C ASP A 175 55.35 -34.05 -28.58
N GLN A 176 54.42 -34.91 -29.01
CA GLN A 176 53.00 -34.56 -29.11
C GLN A 176 52.37 -34.30 -27.74
N VAL A 177 52.67 -35.12 -26.74
CA VAL A 177 52.17 -34.94 -25.37
C VAL A 177 52.76 -33.67 -24.76
N GLN A 178 54.04 -33.40 -24.97
CA GLN A 178 54.70 -32.18 -24.49
C GLN A 178 54.16 -30.92 -25.20
N GLY A 179 53.92 -30.99 -26.50
CA GLY A 179 53.26 -29.93 -27.28
C GLY A 179 51.83 -29.67 -26.81
N ALA A 180 51.06 -30.72 -26.54
CA ALA A 180 49.71 -30.60 -26.02
C ALA A 180 49.68 -30.03 -24.59
N LEU A 181 50.61 -30.45 -23.72
CA LEU A 181 50.73 -29.93 -22.36
C LEU A 181 51.06 -28.44 -22.36
N SER A 182 52.05 -28.04 -23.18
CA SER A 182 52.46 -26.64 -23.30
C SER A 182 51.37 -25.75 -23.88
N GLY A 183 50.66 -26.22 -24.91
CA GLY A 183 49.48 -25.54 -25.47
C GLY A 183 48.35 -25.40 -24.46
N PHE A 184 48.08 -26.46 -23.68
CA PHE A 184 47.06 -26.42 -22.63
C PHE A 184 47.42 -25.44 -21.50
N THR A 185 48.68 -25.40 -21.07
CA THR A 185 49.14 -24.40 -20.08
C THR A 185 49.01 -22.98 -20.59
N GLN A 186 49.32 -22.73 -21.87
CA GLN A 186 49.20 -21.40 -22.45
C GLN A 186 47.73 -20.97 -22.61
N GLU A 187 46.84 -21.90 -22.94
CA GLU A 187 45.40 -21.64 -23.00
C GLU A 187 44.82 -21.39 -21.59
N LEU A 188 45.30 -22.10 -20.57
CA LEU A 188 44.92 -21.84 -19.18
C LEU A 188 45.36 -20.45 -18.69
N GLU A 189 46.61 -20.03 -18.96
CA GLU A 189 47.10 -18.70 -18.60
C GLU A 189 46.26 -17.59 -19.28
N LYS A 190 45.90 -17.80 -20.55
CA LYS A 190 45.07 -16.87 -21.31
C LYS A 190 43.64 -16.80 -20.74
N HIS A 191 43.07 -17.95 -20.39
CA HIS A 191 41.73 -18.03 -19.82
C HIS A 191 41.68 -17.41 -18.41
N GLU A 192 42.73 -17.59 -17.61
CA GLU A 192 42.89 -16.93 -16.31
C GLU A 192 42.98 -15.40 -16.45
N ALA A 193 43.80 -14.91 -17.38
CA ALA A 193 43.91 -13.47 -17.67
C ALA A 193 42.57 -12.86 -18.13
N GLN A 194 41.80 -13.59 -18.95
CA GLN A 194 40.50 -13.14 -19.45
C GLN A 194 39.41 -13.15 -18.35
N ILE A 195 39.42 -14.14 -17.47
CA ILE A 195 38.54 -14.16 -16.28
C ILE A 195 38.87 -12.98 -15.36
N VAL A 196 40.15 -12.70 -15.08
CA VAL A 196 40.55 -11.58 -14.23
C VAL A 196 40.20 -10.22 -14.86
N ALA A 197 40.37 -10.08 -16.18
CA ALA A 197 39.98 -8.87 -16.90
C ALA A 197 38.46 -8.63 -16.87
N SER A 198 37.66 -9.67 -17.13
CA SER A 198 36.19 -9.57 -17.08
C SER A 198 35.66 -9.25 -15.68
N GLN A 199 36.26 -9.82 -14.63
CA GLN A 199 35.89 -9.48 -13.24
C GLN A 199 36.24 -8.03 -12.89
N LYS A 200 37.40 -7.51 -13.32
CA LYS A 200 37.76 -6.11 -13.11
C LYS A 200 36.83 -5.15 -13.84
N GLN A 201 36.43 -5.48 -15.07
CA GLN A 201 35.50 -4.67 -15.85
C GLN A 201 34.09 -4.66 -15.23
N ALA A 202 33.59 -5.83 -14.81
CA ALA A 202 32.33 -5.92 -14.09
C ALA A 202 32.35 -5.15 -12.75
N ALA A 203 33.45 -5.21 -12.00
CA ALA A 203 33.63 -4.43 -10.78
C ALA A 203 33.67 -2.92 -11.05
N ALA A 204 34.32 -2.48 -12.13
CA ALA A 204 34.35 -1.08 -12.54
C ALA A 204 32.96 -0.58 -12.98
N GLU A 205 32.19 -1.37 -13.73
CA GLU A 205 30.82 -1.03 -14.13
C GLU A 205 29.87 -0.96 -12.93
N GLN A 206 29.99 -1.88 -11.97
CA GLN A 206 29.22 -1.84 -10.72
C GLN A 206 29.57 -0.60 -9.88
N HIS A 207 30.85 -0.23 -9.83
CA HIS A 207 31.30 0.96 -9.12
C HIS A 207 30.80 2.25 -9.79
N GLN A 208 30.81 2.30 -11.13
CA GLN A 208 30.27 3.40 -11.91
C GLN A 208 28.76 3.56 -11.68
N ARG A 209 27.99 2.46 -11.75
CA ARG A 209 26.55 2.45 -11.44
C ARG A 209 26.26 2.88 -10.01
N MET A 210 27.04 2.38 -9.04
CA MET A 210 26.89 2.78 -7.64
C MET A 210 27.12 4.28 -7.47
N LYS A 211 28.13 4.84 -8.15
CA LYS A 211 28.43 6.27 -8.12
C LYS A 211 27.31 7.11 -8.74
N GLU A 212 26.76 6.67 -9.86
CA GLU A 212 25.60 7.31 -10.51
C GLU A 212 24.36 7.28 -9.61
N LEU A 213 24.05 6.14 -8.99
CA LEU A 213 22.93 6.00 -8.05
C LEU A 213 23.10 6.90 -6.81
N VAL A 214 24.32 7.05 -6.29
CA VAL A 214 24.60 7.92 -5.15
C VAL A 214 24.42 9.40 -5.52
N GLU A 215 24.86 9.83 -6.70
CA GLU A 215 24.61 11.19 -7.18
C GLU A 215 23.13 11.45 -7.48
N GLU A 216 22.42 10.47 -8.06
CA GLU A 216 20.97 10.56 -8.27
C GLU A 216 20.20 10.61 -6.94
N LEU A 217 20.58 9.80 -5.96
CA LEU A 217 20.00 9.81 -4.61
C LEU A 217 20.26 11.16 -3.91
N LYS A 218 21.46 11.72 -4.07
CA LYS A 218 21.81 13.04 -3.52
C LYS A 218 21.01 14.16 -4.18
N ALA A 219 20.87 14.14 -5.50
CA ALA A 219 20.04 15.09 -6.25
C ALA A 219 18.55 14.98 -5.84
N SER A 220 18.05 13.76 -5.71
CA SER A 220 16.69 13.48 -5.23
C SER A 220 16.48 13.97 -3.80
N SER A 221 17.41 13.69 -2.88
CA SER A 221 17.37 14.18 -1.50
C SER A 221 17.36 15.70 -1.42
N GLN A 222 18.18 16.39 -2.23
CA GLN A 222 18.17 17.85 -2.34
C GLN A 222 16.86 18.38 -2.90
N ALA A 223 16.27 17.73 -3.91
CA ALA A 223 14.97 18.09 -4.44
C ALA A 223 13.85 17.91 -3.40
N VAL A 224 13.90 16.85 -2.60
CA VAL A 224 12.96 16.62 -1.48
C VAL A 224 13.14 17.69 -0.40
N ALA A 225 14.38 18.04 -0.05
CA ALA A 225 14.66 19.11 0.92
C ALA A 225 14.09 20.46 0.44
N GLN A 226 14.38 20.85 -0.81
CA GLN A 226 13.84 22.08 -1.41
C GLN A 226 12.30 22.06 -1.47
N ARG A 227 11.70 20.91 -1.79
CA ARG A 227 10.25 20.75 -1.81
C ARG A 227 9.62 20.86 -0.41
N SER A 228 10.29 20.32 0.61
CA SER A 228 9.85 20.44 2.01
C SER A 228 9.91 21.88 2.49
N GLU A 229 10.96 22.61 2.14
CA GLU A 229 11.14 24.02 2.50
C GLU A 229 10.12 24.90 1.79
N ALA A 230 9.89 24.68 0.49
CA ALA A 230 8.84 25.35 -0.28
C ALA A 230 7.43 25.06 0.27
N MET A 231 7.18 23.82 0.73
CA MET A 231 5.92 23.44 1.36
C MET A 231 5.71 24.16 2.70
N VAL A 232 6.75 24.29 3.52
CA VAL A 232 6.69 25.05 4.79
C VAL A 232 6.41 26.52 4.53
N GLN A 233 7.07 27.13 3.54
CA GLN A 233 6.81 28.53 3.16
C GLN A 233 5.38 28.73 2.65
N GLN A 234 4.86 27.80 1.82
CA GLN A 234 3.46 27.85 1.39
C GLN A 234 2.49 27.70 2.56
N LEU A 235 2.78 26.81 3.52
CA LEU A 235 1.93 26.61 4.69
C LEU A 235 1.92 27.86 5.60
N GLN A 236 3.07 28.49 5.79
CA GLN A 236 3.20 29.75 6.52
C GLN A 236 2.41 30.87 5.82
N ALA A 237 2.61 31.06 4.51
CA ALA A 237 1.87 32.07 3.74
C ALA A 237 0.35 31.82 3.75
N ALA A 238 -0.08 30.55 3.65
CA ALA A 238 -1.48 30.18 3.76
C ALA A 238 -2.04 30.49 5.16
N THR A 239 -1.26 30.21 6.21
CA THR A 239 -1.63 30.50 7.61
C THR A 239 -1.75 32.00 7.85
N GLU A 240 -0.79 32.80 7.38
CA GLU A 240 -0.85 34.27 7.44
C GLU A 240 -2.08 34.79 6.70
N SER A 241 -2.35 34.30 5.49
CA SER A 241 -3.55 34.69 4.72
C SER A 241 -4.86 34.31 5.41
N ALA A 242 -4.87 33.22 6.18
CA ALA A 242 -6.03 32.77 6.95
C ALA A 242 -6.24 33.64 8.20
N VAL A 243 -5.16 33.96 8.92
CA VAL A 243 -5.17 34.89 10.06
C VAL A 243 -5.63 36.28 9.61
N GLN A 244 -5.13 36.77 8.49
CA GLN A 244 -5.49 38.08 7.96
C GLN A 244 -6.98 38.14 7.54
N ARG A 245 -7.49 37.07 6.92
CA ARG A 245 -8.94 36.93 6.61
C ARG A 245 -9.79 36.86 7.88
N ALA A 246 -9.33 36.14 8.91
CA ALA A 246 -10.02 36.07 10.19
C ALA A 246 -10.07 37.45 10.87
N MET A 247 -8.96 38.20 10.89
CA MET A 247 -8.92 39.57 11.43
C MET A 247 -9.84 40.51 10.65
N GLN A 248 -9.85 40.47 9.32
CA GLN A 248 -10.77 41.29 8.51
C GLN A 248 -12.24 40.94 8.79
N SER A 249 -12.56 39.66 8.98
CA SER A 249 -13.93 39.24 9.33
C SER A 249 -14.33 39.70 10.73
N ALA A 250 -13.41 39.67 11.69
CA ALA A 250 -13.62 40.16 13.05
C ALA A 250 -13.82 41.68 13.06
N ASP A 251 -13.01 42.42 12.29
CA ASP A 251 -13.11 43.87 12.17
C ASP A 251 -14.41 44.30 11.48
N LYS A 252 -14.83 43.59 10.43
CA LYS A 252 -16.14 43.77 9.79
C LYS A 252 -17.30 43.48 10.75
N THR A 253 -17.17 42.46 11.60
CA THR A 253 -18.18 42.11 12.61
C THR A 253 -18.24 43.17 13.71
N ALA A 254 -17.09 43.66 14.18
CA ALA A 254 -17.02 44.76 15.14
C ALA A 254 -17.64 46.06 14.57
N GLN A 255 -17.35 46.41 13.32
CA GLN A 255 -17.97 47.55 12.64
C GLN A 255 -19.50 47.40 12.49
N GLN A 256 -19.99 46.19 12.20
CA GLN A 256 -21.43 45.92 12.15
C GLN A 256 -22.10 46.07 13.52
N ILE A 257 -21.43 45.63 14.60
CA ILE A 257 -21.91 45.79 15.98
C ILE A 257 -21.93 47.28 16.36
N ILE A 258 -20.89 48.04 16.02
CA ILE A 258 -20.83 49.50 16.27
C ILE A 258 -21.94 50.21 15.50
N GLN A 259 -22.12 49.92 14.20
CA GLN A 259 -23.19 50.53 13.40
C GLN A 259 -24.59 50.13 13.90
N ALA A 260 -24.77 48.90 14.39
CA ALA A 260 -26.03 48.46 15.00
C ALA A 260 -26.30 49.19 16.33
N ALA A 261 -25.26 49.42 17.13
CA ALA A 261 -25.34 50.20 18.37
C ALA A 261 -25.63 51.69 18.10
N GLU A 262 -25.03 52.29 17.06
CA GLU A 262 -25.34 53.66 16.65
C GLU A 262 -26.76 53.79 16.08
N LYS A 263 -27.22 52.82 15.30
CA LYS A 263 -28.60 52.77 14.80
C LYS A 263 -29.62 52.56 15.93
N SER A 264 -29.30 51.77 16.95
CA SER A 264 -30.19 51.60 18.11
C SER A 264 -30.18 52.84 19.01
N ALA A 265 -29.02 53.46 19.24
CA ALA A 265 -28.89 54.71 19.99
C ALA A 265 -29.61 55.88 19.30
N SER A 266 -29.49 56.01 17.98
CA SER A 266 -30.21 57.05 17.21
C SER A 266 -31.72 56.81 17.15
N ARG A 267 -32.19 55.55 17.13
CA ARG A 267 -33.61 55.22 17.27
C ARG A 267 -34.14 55.50 18.68
N ALA A 268 -33.37 55.21 19.72
CA ALA A 268 -33.71 55.56 21.09
C ALA A 268 -33.74 57.10 21.30
N GLY A 269 -32.77 57.82 20.71
CA GLY A 269 -32.73 59.28 20.71
C GLY A 269 -33.94 59.89 20.00
N LYS A 270 -34.28 59.41 18.78
CA LYS A 270 -35.47 59.87 18.05
C LYS A 270 -36.78 59.53 18.76
N ALA A 271 -36.88 58.37 19.41
CA ALA A 271 -38.06 57.99 20.19
C ALA A 271 -38.21 58.86 21.46
N ALA A 272 -37.11 59.23 22.11
CA ALA A 272 -37.11 60.16 23.23
C ALA A 272 -37.48 61.58 22.79
N GLU A 273 -37.03 62.01 21.61
CA GLU A 273 -37.34 63.31 21.01
C GLU A 273 -38.80 63.40 20.55
N GLU A 274 -39.35 62.34 19.95
CA GLU A 274 -40.80 62.23 19.63
C GLU A 274 -41.68 62.16 20.90
N ALA A 275 -41.22 61.49 21.96
CA ALA A 275 -41.94 61.45 23.23
C ALA A 275 -41.92 62.81 23.93
N ALA A 276 -40.78 63.52 23.89
CA ALA A 276 -40.66 64.89 24.39
C ALA A 276 -41.53 65.87 23.58
N ALA A 277 -41.57 65.72 22.25
CA ALA A 277 -42.42 66.54 21.38
C ALA A 277 -43.92 66.30 21.63
N LYS A 278 -44.35 65.03 21.80
CA LYS A 278 -45.73 64.70 22.16
C LYS A 278 -46.09 65.18 23.57
N ALA A 279 -45.17 65.08 24.54
CA ALA A 279 -45.37 65.62 25.88
C ALA A 279 -45.48 67.15 25.87
N ALA A 280 -44.67 67.84 25.07
CA ALA A 280 -44.75 69.29 24.86
C ALA A 280 -46.09 69.70 24.20
N GLU A 281 -46.58 68.93 23.22
CA GLU A 281 -47.89 69.18 22.60
C GLU A 281 -49.05 68.99 23.60
N VAL A 282 -49.00 67.95 24.44
CA VAL A 282 -50.00 67.71 25.50
C VAL A 282 -49.95 68.82 26.56
N VAL A 283 -48.76 69.26 26.96
CA VAL A 283 -48.59 70.39 27.90
C VAL A 283 -49.09 71.70 27.29
N GLN A 284 -48.87 71.94 25.99
CA GLN A 284 -49.35 73.13 25.27
C GLN A 284 -50.89 73.13 25.10
N LYS A 285 -51.50 71.97 24.81
CA LYS A 285 -52.97 71.81 24.80
C LYS A 285 -53.58 72.00 26.19
N ALA A 286 -52.93 71.47 27.23
CA ALA A 286 -53.38 71.63 28.62
C ALA A 286 -53.29 73.09 29.10
N THR A 287 -52.20 73.79 28.78
CA THR A 287 -52.05 75.23 29.10
C THR A 287 -53.02 76.10 28.31
N ALA A 288 -53.32 75.79 27.05
CA ALA A 288 -54.37 76.49 26.30
C ALA A 288 -55.78 76.26 26.89
N GLY A 289 -56.04 75.06 27.43
CA GLY A 289 -57.29 74.74 28.13
C GLY A 289 -57.44 75.48 29.45
N THR A 290 -56.38 75.58 30.26
CA THR A 290 -56.40 76.31 31.54
C THR A 290 -56.48 77.81 31.36
N ILE A 291 -55.87 78.39 30.32
CA ILE A 291 -56.03 79.82 29.98
C ILE A 291 -57.50 80.14 29.62
N LYS A 292 -58.16 79.29 28.83
CA LYS A 292 -59.59 79.46 28.51
C LYS A 292 -60.49 79.32 29.74
N ALA A 293 -60.17 78.41 30.66
CA ALA A 293 -60.90 78.28 31.92
C ALA A 293 -60.68 79.50 32.84
N ALA A 294 -59.47 80.05 32.87
CA ALA A 294 -59.15 81.27 33.62
C ALA A 294 -59.90 82.50 33.08
N ASP A 295 -60.00 82.65 31.76
CA ASP A 295 -60.81 83.71 31.13
C ASP A 295 -62.30 83.61 31.48
N GLN A 296 -62.85 82.39 31.51
CA GLN A 296 -64.24 82.17 31.92
C GLN A 296 -64.47 82.51 33.40
N VAL A 297 -63.52 82.18 34.28
CA VAL A 297 -63.59 82.54 35.71
C VAL A 297 -63.49 84.06 35.89
N SER A 298 -62.61 84.74 35.15
CA SER A 298 -62.50 86.20 35.14
C SER A 298 -63.81 86.87 34.71
N SER A 299 -64.45 86.34 33.66
CA SER A 299 -65.78 86.81 33.22
C SER A 299 -66.86 86.61 34.29
N ARG A 300 -66.85 85.49 35.03
CA ARG A 300 -67.80 85.23 36.13
C ARG A 300 -67.56 86.16 37.32
N LEU A 301 -66.30 86.46 37.65
CA LEU A 301 -65.94 87.43 38.69
C LEU A 301 -66.43 88.85 38.34
N ALA A 302 -66.39 89.23 37.06
CA ALA A 302 -66.97 90.50 36.60
C ALA A 302 -68.50 90.55 36.75
N GLU A 303 -69.21 89.43 36.49
CA GLU A 303 -70.65 89.32 36.75
C GLU A 303 -70.98 89.44 38.25
N VAL A 304 -70.19 88.80 39.12
CA VAL A 304 -70.38 88.86 40.58
C VAL A 304 -70.09 90.27 41.13
N SER A 305 -69.08 90.97 40.61
CA SER A 305 -68.80 92.37 40.95
C SER A 305 -69.98 93.28 40.59
N LYS A 306 -70.61 93.06 39.44
CA LYS A 306 -71.81 93.80 39.02
C LYS A 306 -73.03 93.50 39.89
N LEU A 307 -73.13 92.26 40.38
CA LEU A 307 -74.16 91.86 41.35
C LEU A 307 -73.93 92.52 42.71
N ALA A 308 -72.70 92.59 43.20
CA ALA A 308 -72.33 93.26 44.44
C ALA A 308 -72.67 94.76 44.41
N ALA A 309 -72.41 95.45 43.29
CA ALA A 309 -72.81 96.85 43.08
C ALA A 309 -74.34 97.05 43.04
N SER A 310 -75.12 95.99 42.78
CA SER A 310 -76.59 96.03 42.81
C SER A 310 -77.13 95.81 44.23
N ILE A 311 -76.43 95.03 45.06
CA ILE A 311 -76.75 94.84 46.49
C ILE A 311 -76.50 96.13 47.28
N GLU A 312 -75.44 96.88 46.96
CA GLU A 312 -75.16 98.20 47.57
C GLU A 312 -76.29 99.22 47.30
N LYS A 313 -76.90 99.18 46.11
CA LYS A 313 -78.06 100.02 45.77
C LYS A 313 -79.34 99.61 46.51
N LEU A 314 -79.49 98.33 46.87
CA LEU A 314 -80.61 97.82 47.65
C LEU A 314 -80.51 98.23 49.13
N LEU A 315 -79.30 98.22 49.70
CA LEU A 315 -79.03 98.68 51.07
C LEU A 315 -79.41 100.15 51.28
N HIS A 316 -79.07 101.04 50.34
CA HIS A 316 -79.50 102.44 50.40
C HIS A 316 -81.01 102.63 50.25
N ALA A 317 -81.72 101.71 49.57
CA ALA A 317 -83.17 101.73 49.48
C ALA A 317 -83.83 101.26 50.79
N GLU A 318 -83.25 100.29 51.51
CA GLU A 318 -83.71 99.87 52.85
C GLU A 318 -83.54 100.98 53.90
N GLU A 319 -82.40 101.68 53.90
CA GLU A 319 -82.11 102.74 54.87
C GLU A 319 -83.04 103.98 54.69
N ALA A 320 -83.44 104.27 53.45
CA ALA A 320 -84.45 105.28 53.13
C ALA A 320 -85.86 104.86 53.55
N MET A 321 -86.17 103.57 53.47
CA MET A 321 -87.46 103.00 53.85
C MET A 321 -87.63 102.90 55.38
N GLU A 322 -86.55 102.58 56.12
CA GLU A 322 -86.53 102.61 57.60
C GLU A 322 -86.80 104.01 58.16
N LYS A 323 -86.21 105.05 57.56
CA LYS A 323 -86.46 106.45 57.94
C LYS A 323 -87.92 106.88 57.74
N ALA A 324 -88.56 106.41 56.67
CA ALA A 324 -89.97 106.68 56.40
C ALA A 324 -90.89 105.97 57.40
N ILE A 325 -90.58 104.72 57.75
CA ILE A 325 -91.37 103.91 58.70
C ILE A 325 -91.22 104.43 60.15
N ALA A 326 -90.02 104.85 60.56
CA ALA A 326 -89.80 105.45 61.88
C ALA A 326 -90.57 106.78 62.08
N SER A 327 -90.76 107.56 61.01
CA SER A 327 -91.56 108.80 61.05
C SER A 327 -93.08 108.57 61.05
N LEU A 328 -93.54 107.38 60.64
CA LEU A 328 -94.96 107.02 60.59
C LEU A 328 -95.43 106.35 61.90
N ALA A 329 -94.52 105.70 62.63
CA ALA A 329 -94.84 104.99 63.87
C ALA A 329 -95.02 105.90 65.10
N THR A 330 -94.61 107.17 65.03
CA THR A 330 -94.71 108.15 66.14
C THR A 330 -95.91 109.09 66.02
N ALA A 331 -96.83 108.85 65.09
CA ALA A 331 -98.04 109.65 64.93
C ALA A 331 -99.09 109.34 66.03
N GLU A 332 -98.94 110.00 67.17
CA GLU A 332 -99.82 110.00 68.35
C GLU A 332 -101.31 110.31 68.03
N GLU A 333 -101.61 110.92 66.87
CA GLU A 333 -102.97 111.32 66.45
C GLU A 333 -103.83 110.17 65.90
N PHE A 334 -103.24 109.17 65.23
CA PHE A 334 -104.01 108.05 64.65
C PHE A 334 -104.48 107.05 65.73
N GLN A 335 -103.69 106.87 66.78
CA GLN A 335 -104.00 105.95 67.87
C GLN A 335 -105.15 106.45 68.77
N LYS A 336 -105.29 107.78 68.93
CA LYS A 336 -106.43 108.41 69.65
C LYS A 336 -107.76 108.23 68.92
N THR A 337 -107.78 108.45 67.60
CA THR A 337 -109.02 108.33 66.80
C THR A 337 -109.56 106.90 66.74
N LEU A 338 -108.69 105.89 66.68
CA LEU A 338 -109.07 104.48 66.72
C LEU A 338 -109.65 104.03 68.08
N GLN A 339 -109.16 104.60 69.19
CA GLN A 339 -109.71 104.30 70.52
C GLN A 339 -111.13 104.86 70.72
N GLU A 340 -111.40 106.08 70.23
CA GLU A 340 -112.76 106.65 70.27
C GLU A 340 -113.74 105.85 69.42
N LEU A 341 -113.32 105.42 68.22
CA LEU A 341 -114.16 104.65 67.30
C LEU A 341 -114.49 103.26 67.84
N ARG A 342 -113.52 102.60 68.49
CA ARG A 342 -113.74 101.30 69.16
C ARG A 342 -114.72 101.40 70.34
N LYS A 343 -114.68 102.49 71.10
CA LYS A 343 -115.60 102.72 72.24
C LYS A 343 -117.06 102.86 71.77
N HIS A 344 -117.25 103.48 70.59
CA HIS A 344 -118.56 103.65 69.95
C HIS A 344 -119.13 102.34 69.38
N LEU A 345 -118.27 101.44 68.88
CA LEU A 345 -118.71 100.14 68.40
C LEU A 345 -119.18 99.23 69.54
N ALA A 346 -118.50 99.24 70.68
CA ALA A 346 -118.86 98.41 71.84
C ALA A 346 -120.26 98.76 72.41
N THR A 347 -120.63 100.05 72.46
CA THR A 347 -121.98 100.47 72.90
C THR A 347 -123.07 100.10 71.90
N THR A 348 -122.73 99.99 70.61
CA THR A 348 -123.68 99.62 69.56
C THR A 348 -123.93 98.10 69.56
N ASP A 349 -122.89 97.28 69.78
CA ASP A 349 -123.03 95.82 69.91
C ASP A 349 -123.87 95.41 71.13
N GLU A 350 -123.77 96.13 72.25
CA GLU A 350 -124.58 95.88 73.45
C GLU A 350 -126.07 96.22 73.24
N PHE A 351 -126.38 97.20 72.38
CA PHE A 351 -127.76 97.49 71.97
C PHE A 351 -128.32 96.37 71.06
N CYS A 352 -127.49 95.82 70.17
CA CYS A 352 -127.84 94.67 69.34
C CYS A 352 -127.97 93.35 70.14
N ALA A 353 -127.29 93.23 71.29
CA ALA A 353 -127.45 92.13 72.23
C ALA A 353 -128.88 91.99 72.82
N ARG A 354 -129.75 93.01 72.71
CA ARG A 354 -131.06 92.99 73.38
C ARG A 354 -132.27 92.74 72.49
N LEU A 355 -132.15 92.92 71.17
CA LEU A 355 -133.31 92.91 70.25
C LEU A 355 -133.52 91.60 69.47
N SER A 356 -132.53 90.70 69.36
CA SER A 356 -132.60 89.56 68.42
C SER A 356 -132.95 88.20 69.03
N LYS A 357 -133.31 88.10 70.32
CA LYS A 357 -133.86 86.84 70.88
C LYS A 357 -135.37 86.75 70.61
N PRO A 358 -135.85 85.64 70.03
CA PRO A 358 -136.78 84.76 70.77
C PRO A 358 -136.56 83.26 70.42
N ARG A 359 -136.26 82.33 71.35
CA ARG A 359 -137.04 81.66 72.42
C ARG A 359 -137.53 80.22 72.02
N VAL A 360 -137.24 79.26 72.92
CA VAL A 360 -137.91 77.94 73.18
C VAL A 360 -137.48 76.75 72.29
N ILE A 361 -136.54 75.87 72.71
CA ILE A 361 -136.56 74.68 73.63
C ILE A 361 -136.95 73.37 72.91
N THR A 362 -136.05 72.36 72.89
CA THR A 362 -136.34 70.91 73.08
C THR A 362 -135.05 70.04 73.17
N LEU A 363 -135.11 68.92 73.91
CA LEU A 363 -134.03 68.14 74.56
C LEU A 363 -133.73 66.76 73.91
N ARG A 364 -132.65 66.10 74.41
CA ARG A 364 -132.27 64.64 74.43
C ARG A 364 -131.29 64.14 73.35
N GLU A 365 -130.44 63.11 73.53
CA GLU A 365 -129.84 62.35 74.66
C GLU A 365 -128.62 61.58 74.08
N GLU A 366 -127.72 61.11 74.97
CA GLU A 366 -126.53 60.22 74.86
C GLU A 366 -126.27 59.34 73.62
N VAL A 367 -124.99 59.03 73.34
CA VAL A 367 -124.29 57.80 73.76
C VAL A 367 -122.80 57.84 73.34
N VAL A 368 -121.96 57.31 74.24
CA VAL A 368 -120.52 57.06 74.12
C VAL A 368 -120.27 55.77 73.34
N GLU A 369 -119.30 55.74 72.42
CA GLU A 369 -118.48 54.56 72.11
C GLU A 369 -117.00 54.95 71.97
#